data_AF-V4RK74-F1
#
_entry.id   AF-V4RK74-F1
#
_cell.length_a   1.000
_cell.length_b   1.000
_cell.length_c   1.000
_cell.angle_alpha   90.00
_cell.angle_beta   90.00
_cell.angle_gamma   90.00
#
_symmetry.space_group_name_H-M   'P 1'
#
loop_
_entity.id
_entity.type
_entity.pdbx_description
1 polymer ?
#
loop_
_entity_poly.entity_id
_entity_poly.type
_entity_poly.pdbx_seq_one_letter_code
_entity_poly.pdbx_strand_id
1 'polypeptide(L)'
;MERPTAQLRRLCRFLAEIGALYLLDNNDLCLPLKEIYEKIANEKSGCSWELFEVYRHLKSLGYIVGRHGVPWIVKIPKGRDINITSDPVSLQVTPKRHGVMEVEPKEESSLVALFDNIQINEVRPVFDVYLPNRKFKKSCPGDPSFLLYLTCKVCPPSKAEIEVLERQCGSIPLKFCHVEQGRVSFFSFDSVELPILP
;
A
#
# COMPACT_ATOMS: atom_id res chain seq x y z
N MET A 1 1.57 24.49 8.26
CA MET A 1 0.39 23.60 8.19
C MET A 1 0.90 22.18 8.00
N GLU A 2 0.89 21.37 9.06
CA GLU A 2 1.30 19.96 9.00
C GLU A 2 0.37 19.18 8.08
N ARG A 3 0.96 18.37 7.18
CA ARG A 3 0.19 17.59 6.23
C ARG A 3 -0.32 16.32 6.92
N PRO A 4 -1.64 16.06 6.96
CA PRO A 4 -2.15 14.83 7.52
C PRO A 4 -1.61 13.62 6.75
N THR A 5 -1.21 12.58 7.47
CA THR A 5 -0.63 11.36 6.90
C THR A 5 -1.64 10.64 5.99
N ALA A 6 -1.15 9.93 4.98
CA ALA A 6 -1.98 9.17 4.03
C ALA A 6 -2.99 8.22 4.72
N GLN A 7 -2.60 7.64 5.85
CA GLN A 7 -3.47 6.76 6.65
C GLN A 7 -4.68 7.49 7.24
N LEU A 8 -4.47 8.71 7.75
CA LEU A 8 -5.56 9.53 8.30
C LEU A 8 -6.57 9.89 7.21
N ARG A 9 -6.09 10.21 6.00
CA ARG A 9 -6.96 10.53 4.86
C ARG A 9 -7.86 9.35 4.45
N ARG A 10 -7.32 8.11 4.40
CA ARG A 10 -8.13 6.90 4.10
C ARG A 10 -9.18 6.63 5.16
N LEU A 11 -8.79 6.75 6.43
CA LEU A 11 -9.71 6.54 7.55
C LEU A 11 -10.84 7.58 7.55
N CYS A 12 -10.53 8.87 7.38
CA CYS A 12 -11.53 9.92 7.34
C CYS A 12 -12.55 9.69 6.21
N ARG A 13 -12.08 9.28 5.02
CA ARG A 13 -12.96 8.97 3.89
C ARG A 13 -13.88 7.78 4.19
N PHE A 14 -13.32 6.69 4.71
CA PHE A 14 -14.10 5.52 5.09
C PHE A 14 -15.16 5.85 6.15
N LEU A 15 -14.79 6.61 7.19
CA LEU A 15 -15.71 7.00 8.24
C LEU A 15 -16.82 7.93 7.73
N ALA A 16 -16.49 8.85 6.80
CA ALA A 16 -17.48 9.70 6.17
C ALA A 16 -18.47 8.90 5.30
N GLU A 17 -17.99 7.90 4.56
CA GLU A 17 -18.84 7.01 3.74
C GLU A 17 -19.84 6.19 4.58
N ILE A 18 -19.42 5.71 5.74
CA ILE A 18 -20.31 4.94 6.64
C ILE A 18 -21.15 5.84 7.56
N GLY A 19 -21.11 7.16 7.40
CA GLY A 19 -21.85 8.12 8.23
C GLY A 19 -21.34 8.27 9.66
N ALA A 20 -20.12 7.81 9.94
CA ALA A 20 -19.49 7.86 11.26
C ALA A 20 -18.59 9.09 11.48
N LEU A 21 -18.42 9.94 10.45
CA LEU A 21 -17.65 11.19 10.53
C LEU A 21 -18.27 12.25 9.62
N TYR A 22 -18.58 13.41 10.18
CA TYR A 22 -18.89 14.62 9.41
C TYR A 22 -17.64 15.50 9.37
N LEU A 23 -17.25 15.91 8.16
CA LEU A 23 -16.21 16.92 7.97
C LEU A 23 -16.89 18.27 7.78
N LEU A 24 -16.46 19.26 8.55
CA LEU A 24 -16.96 20.62 8.46
C LEU A 24 -15.99 21.48 7.64
N ASP A 25 -16.52 22.43 6.90
CA ASP A 25 -15.72 23.49 6.27
C ASP A 25 -15.35 24.59 7.29
N ASN A 26 -14.71 25.66 6.81
CA ASN A 26 -14.32 26.79 7.67
C ASN A 26 -15.54 27.59 8.20
N ASN A 27 -16.73 27.33 7.67
CA ASN A 27 -17.99 27.97 8.05
C ASN A 27 -18.86 27.02 8.89
N ASP A 28 -18.29 25.94 9.43
CA ASP A 28 -18.98 24.90 10.20
C ASP A 28 -20.10 24.17 9.45
N LEU A 29 -20.09 24.21 8.11
CA LEU A 29 -21.06 23.49 7.28
C LEU A 29 -20.54 22.09 6.95
N CYS A 30 -21.45 21.11 7.01
CA CYS A 30 -21.15 19.74 6.62
C CYS A 30 -20.76 19.65 5.15
N LEU A 31 -19.54 19.20 4.89
CA LEU A 31 -19.06 18.93 3.54
C LEU A 31 -19.81 17.72 2.96
N PRO A 32 -20.45 17.86 1.79
CA PRO A 32 -21.04 16.72 1.11
C PRO A 32 -19.94 15.75 0.66
N LEU A 33 -20.30 14.47 0.52
CA LEU A 33 -19.35 13.40 0.18
C LEU A 33 -18.56 13.71 -1.11
N LYS A 34 -19.21 14.33 -2.10
CA LYS A 34 -18.59 14.76 -3.35
C LYS A 34 -17.44 15.74 -3.11
N GLU A 35 -17.61 16.73 -2.25
CA GLU A 35 -16.55 17.70 -1.93
C GLU A 35 -15.41 17.08 -1.12
N ILE A 36 -15.74 16.13 -0.22
CA ILE A 36 -14.72 15.34 0.50
C ILE A 36 -13.85 14.58 -0.52
N TYR A 37 -14.51 13.96 -1.51
CA TYR A 37 -13.84 13.24 -2.60
C TYR A 37 -12.96 14.16 -3.44
N GLU A 38 -13.47 15.33 -3.86
CA GLU A 38 -12.72 16.32 -4.66
C GLU A 38 -11.50 16.87 -3.91
N LYS A 39 -11.66 17.21 -2.62
CA LYS A 39 -10.56 17.69 -1.77
C LYS A 39 -9.46 16.65 -1.60
N ILE A 40 -9.81 15.36 -1.57
CA ILE A 40 -8.86 14.24 -1.39
C ILE A 40 -8.29 13.74 -2.73
N ALA A 41 -9.03 13.85 -3.83
CA ALA A 41 -8.60 13.44 -5.17
C ALA A 41 -7.50 14.34 -5.75
N ASN A 42 -7.35 15.56 -5.23
CA ASN A 42 -6.30 16.48 -5.66
C ASN A 42 -4.90 15.87 -5.39
N GLU A 43 -4.05 15.78 -6.42
CA GLU A 43 -2.83 14.93 -6.55
C GLU A 43 -1.77 15.05 -5.43
N LYS A 44 -1.93 16.01 -4.51
CA LYS A 44 -1.05 16.21 -3.35
C LYS A 44 -1.38 15.30 -2.16
N SER A 45 -2.31 14.35 -2.33
CA SER A 45 -2.91 13.59 -1.23
C SER A 45 -2.15 12.32 -0.82
N GLY A 46 -1.17 11.85 -1.60
CA GLY A 46 -0.35 10.67 -1.26
C GLY A 46 -1.15 9.37 -1.08
N CYS A 47 -2.39 9.33 -1.56
CA CYS A 47 -3.31 8.21 -1.44
C CYS A 47 -3.85 7.85 -2.81
N SER A 48 -3.37 6.74 -3.39
CA SER A 48 -4.00 6.20 -4.60
C SER A 48 -5.42 5.69 -4.28
N TRP A 49 -6.29 5.74 -5.29
CA TRP A 49 -7.67 5.29 -5.22
C TRP A 49 -7.76 3.78 -4.97
N GLU A 50 -6.88 3.01 -5.61
CA GLU A 50 -6.78 1.55 -5.48
C GLU A 50 -6.47 1.16 -4.04
N LEU A 51 -5.54 1.86 -3.39
CA LEU A 51 -5.22 1.62 -1.97
C LEU A 51 -6.40 1.97 -1.05
N PHE A 52 -7.26 2.92 -1.44
CA PHE A 52 -8.48 3.21 -0.69
C PHE A 52 -9.54 2.11 -0.89
N GLU A 53 -9.73 1.63 -2.11
CA GLU A 53 -10.62 0.51 -2.43
C GLU A 53 -10.26 -0.74 -1.62
N VAL A 54 -8.97 -1.11 -1.60
CA VAL A 54 -8.45 -2.22 -0.78
C VAL A 54 -8.69 -1.99 0.70
N TYR A 55 -8.37 -0.79 1.20
CA TYR A 55 -8.57 -0.44 2.61
C TYR A 55 -10.05 -0.55 3.00
N ARG A 56 -10.95 0.01 2.19
CA ARG A 56 -12.40 -0.03 2.41
C ARG A 56 -12.90 -1.46 2.45
N HIS A 57 -12.45 -2.30 1.52
CA HIS A 57 -12.83 -3.71 1.45
C HIS A 57 -12.37 -4.49 2.69
N LEU A 58 -11.11 -4.33 3.12
CA LEU A 58 -10.63 -4.99 4.34
C LEU A 58 -11.35 -4.49 5.60
N LYS A 59 -11.65 -3.19 5.66
CA LYS A 59 -12.37 -2.59 6.78
C LYS A 59 -13.81 -3.08 6.89
N SER A 60 -14.53 -3.22 5.78
CA SER A 60 -15.91 -3.73 5.79
C SER A 60 -16.01 -5.18 6.27
N LEU A 61 -14.96 -5.98 6.03
CA LEU A 61 -14.83 -7.35 6.56
C LEU A 61 -14.43 -7.40 8.05
N GLY A 62 -14.17 -6.26 8.69
CA GLY A 62 -13.83 -6.16 10.11
C GLY A 62 -12.34 -6.28 10.43
N TYR A 63 -11.47 -6.39 9.42
CA TYR A 63 -10.03 -6.44 9.65
C TYR A 63 -9.50 -5.15 10.26
N ILE A 64 -8.42 -5.29 11.02
CA ILE A 64 -7.64 -4.17 11.51
C ILE A 64 -6.52 -3.95 10.52
N VAL A 65 -6.49 -2.78 9.89
CA VAL A 65 -5.57 -2.44 8.79
C VAL A 65 -4.68 -1.28 9.22
N GLY A 66 -3.37 -1.54 9.28
CA GLY A 66 -2.32 -0.57 9.53
C GLY A 66 -1.53 -0.27 8.27
N ARG A 67 -0.95 0.93 8.16
CA ARG A 67 -0.01 1.23 7.06
C ARG A 67 1.33 0.59 7.40
N HIS A 68 1.88 -0.18 6.46
CA HIS A 68 3.15 -0.86 6.70
C HIS A 68 4.28 0.14 6.95
N GLY A 69 5.19 -0.19 7.87
CA GLY A 69 6.36 0.61 8.22
C GLY A 69 6.04 1.91 8.98
N VAL A 70 4.81 2.06 9.48
CA VAL A 70 4.33 3.33 10.04
C VAL A 70 3.79 3.11 11.44
N PRO A 71 4.42 3.72 12.46
CA PRO A 71 3.96 3.57 13.83
C PRO A 71 2.52 4.03 13.99
N TRP A 72 1.71 3.21 14.65
CA TRP A 72 0.35 3.57 15.04
C TRP A 72 0.29 4.74 16.03
N ILE A 73 1.33 4.88 16.86
CA ILE A 73 1.46 5.91 17.88
C ILE A 73 2.85 6.52 17.72
N VAL A 74 2.89 7.83 17.51
CA VAL A 74 4.11 8.63 17.64
C VAL A 74 4.06 9.25 19.04
N LYS A 75 4.95 8.80 19.94
CA LYS A 75 5.10 9.48 21.24
C LYS A 75 5.82 10.79 20.99
N ILE A 76 5.10 11.90 21.06
CA ILE A 76 5.69 13.24 20.98
C ILE A 76 6.36 13.50 22.33
N PRO A 77 7.70 13.65 22.40
CA PRO A 77 8.36 14.08 23.62
C PRO A 77 7.90 15.52 23.93
N LYS A 78 7.47 15.80 25.15
CA LYS A 78 7.17 17.18 25.56
C LYS A 78 8.45 18.02 25.43
N GLY A 79 8.44 19.02 24.56
CA GLY A 79 9.35 20.16 24.63
C GLY A 79 10.37 20.37 23.51
N ARG A 80 10.23 19.79 22.30
CA ARG A 80 11.03 20.21 21.13
C ARG A 80 10.21 20.17 19.85
N ASP A 81 10.19 21.27 19.11
CA ASP A 81 9.69 21.32 17.74
C ASP A 81 10.48 20.34 16.87
N ILE A 82 9.78 19.44 16.17
CA ILE A 82 10.40 18.44 15.29
C ILE A 82 9.92 18.63 13.86
N ASN A 83 10.84 19.03 12.99
CA ASN A 83 10.72 18.85 11.55
C ASN A 83 10.78 17.34 11.24
N ILE A 84 9.67 16.78 10.78
CA ILE A 84 9.62 15.38 10.33
C ILE A 84 10.25 15.32 8.94
N THR A 85 11.58 15.13 8.88
CA THR A 85 12.24 14.66 7.65
C THR A 85 12.13 13.14 7.64
N SER A 86 11.33 12.60 6.73
CA SER A 86 11.33 11.17 6.42
C SER A 86 12.60 10.83 5.65
N ASP A 87 13.65 10.40 6.35
CA ASP A 87 14.82 9.82 5.71
C ASP A 87 14.46 8.44 5.14
N PRO A 88 14.60 8.22 3.81
CA PRO A 88 14.61 6.88 3.28
C PRO A 88 15.93 6.21 3.67
N VAL A 89 15.85 5.07 4.34
CA VAL A 89 17.00 4.18 4.59
C VAL A 89 17.64 3.83 3.24
N SER A 90 18.80 4.42 2.97
CA SER A 90 19.64 4.14 1.81
C SER A 90 20.45 2.87 2.06
N LEU A 91 20.16 1.81 1.31
CA LEU A 91 21.09 0.71 1.10
C LEU A 91 21.79 0.96 -0.24
N GLN A 92 23.01 1.46 -0.15
CA GLN A 92 23.92 1.66 -1.27
C GLN A 92 24.32 0.29 -1.86
N VAL A 93 23.90 0.01 -3.09
CA VAL A 93 24.59 -0.96 -3.96
C VAL A 93 24.82 -0.29 -5.31
N THR A 94 26.08 -0.06 -5.63
CA THR A 94 26.57 0.43 -6.92
C THR A 94 26.56 -0.70 -7.94
N PRO A 95 26.34 -0.41 -9.24
CA PRO A 95 27.43 -0.58 -10.19
C PRO A 95 27.53 0.49 -11.30
N LYS A 96 28.72 0.54 -11.90
CA LYS A 96 29.25 1.50 -12.90
C LYS A 96 29.00 1.06 -14.35
N ARG A 97 28.81 2.07 -15.24
CA ARG A 97 29.26 2.21 -16.67
C ARG A 97 28.56 1.31 -17.72
N HIS A 98 28.39 1.64 -19.02
CA HIS A 98 28.81 2.72 -19.94
C HIS A 98 28.01 2.58 -21.27
N GLY A 99 27.93 3.63 -22.10
CA GLY A 99 27.94 3.50 -23.58
C GLY A 99 26.63 3.74 -24.34
N VAL A 100 26.67 4.72 -25.25
CA VAL A 100 25.61 5.24 -26.14
C VAL A 100 25.63 4.52 -27.49
N MET A 101 24.47 4.26 -28.13
CA MET A 101 24.26 4.51 -29.57
C MET A 101 22.77 4.42 -30.00
N GLU A 102 22.32 5.44 -30.73
CA GLU A 102 21.02 5.54 -31.42
C GLU A 102 20.92 4.58 -32.61
N VAL A 103 19.77 3.92 -32.79
CA VAL A 103 19.21 3.54 -34.10
C VAL A 103 17.67 3.54 -34.02
N GLU A 104 17.05 4.18 -35.01
CA GLU A 104 15.61 4.37 -35.32
C GLU A 104 14.67 3.15 -35.09
N PRO A 105 13.41 3.34 -34.64
CA PRO A 105 12.49 2.24 -34.39
C PRO A 105 11.73 1.85 -35.66
N LYS A 106 11.95 0.61 -36.12
CA LYS A 106 10.99 -0.11 -36.96
C LYS A 106 9.90 -0.70 -36.05
N GLU A 107 8.67 -0.48 -36.47
CA GLU A 107 7.43 -0.85 -35.80
C GLU A 107 7.35 -2.36 -35.56
N GLU A 108 7.74 -2.83 -34.37
CA GLU A 108 7.31 -4.12 -33.79
C GLU A 108 7.73 -4.36 -32.31
N SER A 109 8.24 -3.35 -31.58
CA SER A 109 8.80 -3.54 -30.23
C SER A 109 7.96 -2.98 -29.06
N SER A 110 6.68 -2.63 -29.29
CA SER A 110 5.87 -1.92 -28.28
C SER A 110 5.57 -2.73 -27.03
N LEU A 111 5.49 -4.07 -27.12
CA LEU A 111 5.18 -4.92 -25.96
C LEU A 111 6.38 -5.15 -25.05
N VAL A 112 7.60 -5.26 -25.60
CA VAL A 112 8.82 -5.49 -24.80
C VAL A 112 9.24 -4.23 -24.05
N ALA A 113 9.10 -3.05 -24.67
CA ALA A 113 9.30 -1.77 -23.98
C ALA A 113 8.21 -1.46 -22.94
N LEU A 114 7.00 -2.02 -23.09
CA LEU A 114 5.96 -2.00 -22.04
C LEU A 114 6.34 -2.89 -20.84
N PHE A 115 7.11 -3.96 -21.05
CA PHE A 115 7.61 -4.83 -19.99
C PHE A 115 8.81 -4.23 -19.23
N ASP A 116 9.60 -3.33 -19.83
CA ASP A 116 10.74 -2.69 -19.12
C ASP A 116 10.30 -1.64 -18.09
N ASN A 117 9.08 -1.12 -18.20
CA ASN A 117 8.50 -0.18 -17.23
C ASN A 117 7.82 -0.90 -16.05
N ILE A 118 8.09 -2.20 -15.88
CA ILE A 118 7.59 -3.01 -14.78
C ILE A 118 8.30 -2.61 -13.47
N GLN A 119 7.87 -1.51 -12.84
CA GLN A 119 8.23 -1.23 -11.45
C GLN A 119 7.05 -1.57 -10.55
N ILE A 120 7.17 -2.66 -9.79
CA ILE A 120 6.47 -2.74 -8.50
C ILE A 120 7.01 -1.52 -7.75
N ASN A 121 6.20 -0.47 -7.57
CA ASN A 121 6.62 0.70 -6.79
C ASN A 121 7.19 0.18 -5.47
N GLU A 122 8.51 0.30 -5.32
CA GLU A 122 9.34 -0.10 -4.17
C GLU A 122 8.81 -1.30 -3.37
N VAL A 123 9.10 -2.53 -3.82
CA VAL A 123 9.16 -3.88 -3.13
C VAL A 123 8.71 -3.99 -1.66
N ARG A 124 7.67 -3.28 -1.22
CA ARG A 124 7.29 -3.13 0.18
C ARG A 124 5.80 -3.36 0.34
N PRO A 125 5.39 -4.01 1.43
CA PRO A 125 3.98 -4.15 1.73
C PRO A 125 3.35 -2.77 1.89
N VAL A 126 2.08 -2.67 1.55
CA VAL A 126 1.28 -1.46 1.71
C VAL A 126 0.52 -1.44 3.04
N PHE A 127 0.10 -2.62 3.51
CA PHE A 127 -0.65 -2.77 4.76
C PHE A 127 -0.16 -3.94 5.62
N ASP A 128 -0.20 -3.69 6.93
CA ASP A 128 -0.17 -4.72 7.98
C ASP A 128 -1.61 -5.05 8.33
N VAL A 129 -2.03 -6.30 8.11
CA VAL A 129 -3.42 -6.72 8.31
C VAL A 129 -3.54 -7.69 9.47
N TYR A 130 -4.44 -7.39 10.40
CA TYR A 130 -4.70 -8.20 11.59
C TYR A 130 -6.16 -8.64 11.62
N LEU A 131 -6.40 -9.84 12.13
CA LEU A 131 -7.74 -10.37 12.35
C LEU A 131 -8.56 -9.47 13.30
N PRO A 132 -9.91 -9.49 13.17
CA PRO A 132 -10.78 -8.81 14.12
C PRO A 132 -10.53 -9.32 15.55
N ASN A 133 -9.97 -8.47 16.41
CA ASN A 133 -9.64 -8.84 17.78
C ASN A 133 -9.94 -7.71 18.77
N ARG A 134 -10.85 -7.96 19.71
CA ARG A 134 -11.25 -6.99 20.76
C ARG A 134 -10.10 -6.61 21.71
N LYS A 135 -9.08 -7.46 21.84
CA LYS A 135 -7.91 -7.22 22.69
C LYS A 135 -6.76 -6.54 21.92
N PHE A 136 -6.95 -6.23 20.64
CA PHE A 136 -5.93 -5.56 19.84
C PHE A 136 -5.57 -4.19 20.43
N LYS A 137 -4.27 -3.94 20.59
CA LYS A 137 -3.76 -2.66 21.09
C LYS A 137 -2.90 -2.01 20.02
N LYS A 138 -3.28 -0.82 19.57
CA LYS A 138 -2.47 -0.03 18.62
C LYS A 138 -1.05 0.25 19.13
N SER A 139 -0.85 0.35 20.44
CA SER A 139 0.46 0.54 21.06
C SER A 139 1.36 -0.70 21.04
N CYS A 140 0.78 -1.88 20.86
CA CYS A 140 1.47 -3.16 20.84
C CYS A 140 0.66 -4.10 19.95
N PRO A 141 0.69 -3.89 18.62
CA PRO A 141 -0.20 -4.59 17.69
C PRO A 141 0.18 -6.07 17.52
N GLY A 142 1.42 -6.45 17.88
CA GLY A 142 1.99 -7.76 17.60
C GLY A 142 2.28 -7.95 16.12
N ASP A 143 2.48 -9.21 15.72
CA ASP A 143 2.71 -9.58 14.32
C ASP A 143 1.39 -9.54 13.53
N PRO A 144 1.40 -8.99 12.30
CA PRO A 144 0.24 -9.03 11.43
C PRO A 144 -0.11 -10.47 11.04
N SER A 145 -1.39 -10.70 10.82
CA SER A 145 -1.89 -11.98 10.31
C SER A 145 -1.44 -12.23 8.86
N PHE A 146 -1.28 -11.16 8.09
CA PHE A 146 -0.58 -11.19 6.79
C PHE A 146 -0.11 -9.78 6.39
N LEU A 147 0.93 -9.74 5.56
CA LEU A 147 1.38 -8.52 4.87
C LEU A 147 0.69 -8.43 3.52
N LEU A 148 0.16 -7.26 3.18
CA LEU A 148 -0.51 -7.05 1.91
C LEU A 148 0.33 -6.21 0.96
N TYR A 149 0.52 -6.72 -0.26
CA TYR A 149 1.16 -6.05 -1.38
C TYR A 149 0.11 -5.62 -2.39
N LEU A 150 0.20 -4.39 -2.89
CA LEU A 150 -0.64 -3.93 -4.00
C LEU A 150 0.06 -4.22 -5.33
N THR A 151 -0.55 -5.03 -6.17
CA THR A 151 -0.08 -5.28 -7.53
C THR A 151 -0.69 -4.24 -8.47
N CYS A 152 0.10 -3.24 -8.85
CA CYS A 152 -0.29 -2.21 -9.84
C CYS A 152 -0.39 -2.76 -11.28
N LYS A 153 -0.18 -4.06 -11.52
CA LYS A 153 -0.11 -4.66 -12.86
C LYS A 153 -1.29 -5.58 -13.13
N VAL A 154 -1.59 -5.73 -14.42
CA VAL A 154 -2.44 -6.75 -15.04
C VAL A 154 -1.80 -8.15 -14.97
N CYS A 155 -0.51 -8.25 -14.61
CA CYS A 155 0.23 -9.51 -14.55
C CYS A 155 0.60 -9.88 -13.09
N PRO A 156 0.48 -11.17 -12.71
CA PRO A 156 0.88 -11.65 -11.39
C PRO A 156 2.40 -11.54 -11.17
N PRO A 157 2.87 -11.44 -9.91
CA PRO A 157 4.30 -11.46 -9.60
C PRO A 157 4.94 -12.78 -10.05
N SER A 158 6.21 -12.71 -10.47
CA SER A 158 6.97 -13.90 -10.86
C SER A 158 7.32 -14.76 -9.64
N LYS A 159 7.56 -16.06 -9.85
CA LYS A 159 7.96 -16.99 -8.80
C LYS A 159 9.22 -16.50 -8.04
N ALA A 160 10.22 -16.01 -8.77
CA ALA A 160 11.45 -15.51 -8.18
C ALA A 160 11.22 -14.28 -7.29
N GLU A 161 10.33 -13.37 -7.68
CA GLU A 161 9.95 -12.21 -6.86
C GLU A 161 9.24 -12.65 -5.57
N ILE A 162 8.31 -13.61 -5.67
CA ILE A 162 7.60 -14.16 -4.50
C ILE A 162 8.60 -14.78 -3.53
N GLU A 163 9.50 -15.65 -4.01
CA GLU A 163 10.52 -16.29 -3.16
C GLU A 163 11.46 -15.29 -2.49
N VAL A 164 11.78 -14.16 -3.14
CA VAL A 164 12.57 -13.08 -2.53
C VAL A 164 11.77 -12.38 -1.43
N LEU A 165 10.50 -12.08 -1.69
CA LEU A 165 9.62 -11.43 -0.71
C LEU A 165 9.40 -12.31 0.53
N GLU A 166 9.15 -13.61 0.33
CA GLU A 166 8.97 -14.56 1.43
C GLU A 166 10.23 -14.64 2.31
N ARG A 167 11.42 -14.68 1.70
CA ARG A 167 12.68 -14.63 2.43
C ARG A 167 12.88 -13.33 3.22
N GLN A 168 12.37 -12.20 2.72
CA GLN A 168 12.48 -10.90 3.39
C GLN A 168 11.49 -10.74 4.56
N CYS A 169 10.30 -11.33 4.46
CA CYS A 169 9.21 -11.14 5.40
C CYS A 169 9.13 -12.21 6.51
N GLY A 170 10.03 -13.19 6.49
CA GLY A 170 10.12 -14.21 7.53
C GLY A 170 8.92 -15.15 7.52
N SER A 171 8.34 -15.40 8.71
CA SER A 171 7.21 -16.34 8.87
C SER A 171 5.83 -15.72 8.65
N ILE A 172 5.75 -14.41 8.36
CA ILE A 172 4.46 -13.73 8.20
C ILE A 172 3.90 -14.02 6.80
N PRO A 173 2.67 -14.53 6.67
CA PRO A 173 2.07 -14.83 5.38
C PRO A 173 1.97 -13.59 4.47
N LEU A 174 2.22 -13.80 3.18
CA LEU A 174 2.11 -12.76 2.16
C LEU A 174 0.79 -12.89 1.40
N LYS A 175 0.14 -11.74 1.16
CA LYS A 175 -1.00 -11.65 0.25
C LYS A 175 -0.78 -10.53 -0.75
N PHE A 176 -1.25 -10.77 -1.96
CA PHE A 176 -1.21 -9.82 -3.07
C PHE A 176 -2.63 -9.37 -3.35
N CYS A 177 -2.83 -8.09 -3.63
CA CYS A 177 -4.13 -7.56 -4.03
C CYS A 177 -4.05 -6.81 -5.35
N HIS A 178 -5.06 -7.02 -6.18
CA HIS A 178 -5.25 -6.30 -7.43
C HIS A 178 -6.61 -5.61 -7.40
N VAL A 179 -6.66 -4.39 -7.93
CA VAL A 179 -7.90 -3.61 -8.06
C VAL A 179 -8.16 -3.37 -9.53
N GLU A 180 -9.26 -3.92 -10.03
CA GLU A 180 -9.68 -3.76 -11.42
C GLU A 180 -11.16 -3.33 -11.45
N GLN A 181 -11.44 -2.17 -12.04
CA GLN A 181 -12.81 -1.66 -12.21
C GLN A 181 -13.66 -1.66 -10.91
N GLY A 182 -13.03 -1.38 -9.77
CA GLY A 182 -13.69 -1.36 -8.45
C GLY A 182 -13.87 -2.73 -7.79
N ARG A 183 -13.40 -3.82 -8.42
CA ARG A 183 -13.30 -5.13 -7.78
C ARG A 183 -11.93 -5.29 -7.14
N VAL A 184 -11.93 -5.73 -5.89
CA VAL A 184 -10.71 -6.04 -5.13
C VAL A 184 -10.54 -7.55 -5.08
N SER A 185 -9.44 -8.04 -5.64
CA SER A 185 -9.09 -9.46 -5.65
C SER A 185 -7.86 -9.71 -4.78
N PHE A 186 -7.87 -10.78 -4.00
CA PHE A 186 -6.76 -11.18 -3.13
C PHE A 186 -6.21 -12.53 -3.57
N PHE A 187 -4.88 -12.65 -3.61
CA PHE A 187 -4.17 -13.85 -4.01
C PHE A 187 -3.10 -14.19 -2.97
N SER A 188 -2.84 -15.47 -2.81
CA SER A 188 -1.69 -16.00 -2.08
C SER A 188 -1.09 -17.13 -2.90
N PHE A 189 0.22 -17.27 -2.82
CA PHE A 189 0.95 -18.34 -3.48
C PHE A 189 1.41 -19.31 -2.40
N ASP A 190 1.31 -20.59 -2.71
CA ASP A 190 1.75 -21.67 -1.83
C ASP A 190 2.47 -22.72 -2.68
N SER A 191 3.49 -23.33 -2.09
CA SER A 191 4.24 -24.39 -2.74
C SER A 191 3.66 -25.73 -2.30
N VAL A 192 3.06 -26.46 -3.24
CA VAL A 192 2.48 -27.78 -2.97
C VAL A 192 3.35 -28.84 -3.62
N GLU A 193 3.89 -29.75 -2.81
CA GLU A 193 4.55 -30.96 -3.31
C GLU A 193 3.49 -31.98 -3.72
N LEU A 194 3.52 -32.41 -4.99
CA LEU A 194 2.59 -33.41 -5.50
C LEU A 194 3.08 -34.81 -5.13
N PRO A 195 2.19 -35.70 -4.66
CA PRO A 195 2.58 -37.07 -4.37
C PRO A 195 2.98 -37.78 -5.66
N ILE A 196 4.10 -38.50 -5.62
CA ILE A 196 4.50 -39.39 -6.70
C ILE A 196 3.58 -40.60 -6.64
N LEU A 197 2.73 -40.77 -7.66
CA LEU A 197 1.85 -41.93 -7.77
C LEU A 197 2.68 -43.19 -8.12
N PRO A 198 2.31 -44.36 -7.58
CA PRO A 198 3.00 -45.63 -7.83
C PRO A 198 2.88 -46.11 -9.28
#